data_AF-A0A0G0KS33-F1
#
_entry.id   AF-A0A0G0KS33-F1
#
_cell.length_a   1.000
_cell.length_b   1.000
_cell.length_c   1.000
_cell.angle_alpha   90.00
_cell.angle_beta   90.00
_cell.angle_gamma   90.00
#
_symmetry.space_group_name_H-M   'P 1'
#
loop_
_entity.id
_entity.type
_entity.pdbx_description
1 polymer ?
#
loop_
_entity_poly.entity_id
_entity_poly.type
_entity_poly.pdbx_seq_one_letter_code
_entity_poly.pdbx_strand_id
1 'polypeptide(L)' 'MEVWQIVVFYFDSRSDKPEVLINNWLKKNREAIIGEPKMEIAVDKGTKIFLIKYKTLIDLNMDLTVN' A
#
# COMPACT_ATOMS: atom_id res chain seq x y z
N MET A 1 11.38 -0.13 14.92
CA MET A 1 10.60 1.10 15.21
C MET A 1 9.32 1.10 14.37
N GLU A 2 8.20 1.59 14.92
CA GLU A 2 6.97 1.79 14.13
C GLU A 2 7.12 2.98 13.18
N VAL A 3 6.79 2.79 11.92
CA VAL A 3 6.74 3.86 10.92
C VAL A 3 5.44 3.80 10.12
N TRP A 4 5.00 4.97 9.64
CA TRP A 4 3.90 5.07 8.70
C TRP A 4 4.41 4.90 7.27
N GLN A 5 3.72 4.09 6.48
CA GLN A 5 3.94 3.92 5.06
C GLN A 5 2.67 4.19 4.26
N ILE A 6 2.87 4.61 3.01
CA ILE A 6 1.81 4.84 2.05
C ILE A 6 2.16 4.07 0.79
N VAL A 7 1.23 3.23 0.33
CA VAL A 7 1.31 2.58 -0.98
C VAL A 7 0.20 3.14 -1.86
N VAL A 8 0.55 3.44 -3.11
CA VAL A 8 -0.36 4.05 -4.08
C VAL A 8 -0.54 3.10 -5.26
N PHE A 9 -1.79 2.78 -5.58
CA PHE A 9 -2.15 2.02 -6.77
C PHE A 9 -2.85 2.92 -7.78
N TYR A 10 -2.42 2.86 -9.03
CA TYR A 10 -3.03 3.55 -10.16
C TYR A 10 -3.73 2.53 -11.05
N PHE A 11 -5.04 2.69 -11.22
CA PHE A 11 -5.84 1.86 -12.12
C PHE A 11 -6.54 2.74 -13.15
N ASP A 12 -6.38 2.39 -14.42
CA ASP A 12 -7.22 2.92 -15.49
C ASP A 12 -8.70 2.61 -15.17
N SER A 13 -9.63 3.50 -15.54
CA SER A 13 -11.09 3.29 -15.34
C SER A 13 -11.59 1.99 -15.96
N ARG A 14 -10.88 1.45 -16.94
CA ARG A 14 -11.17 0.16 -17.60
C ARG A 14 -10.70 -1.06 -16.82
N SER A 15 -10.00 -0.89 -15.71
CA SER A 15 -9.55 -2.01 -14.90
C SER A 15 -10.74 -2.58 -14.13
N ASP A 16 -11.15 -3.80 -14.47
CA ASP A 16 -12.45 -4.33 -14.02
C ASP A 16 -12.53 -4.59 -12.51
N LYS A 17 -11.40 -4.76 -11.80
CA LYS A 17 -11.39 -5.19 -10.38
C LYS A 17 -10.17 -4.70 -9.57
N PRO A 18 -9.95 -3.38 -9.44
CA PRO A 18 -8.83 -2.84 -8.64
C PRO A 18 -8.87 -3.32 -7.18
N GLU A 19 -10.06 -3.51 -6.62
CA GLU A 19 -10.26 -3.96 -5.23
C GLU A 19 -9.71 -5.38 -5.01
N VAL A 20 -9.77 -6.27 -6.01
CA VAL A 20 -9.24 -7.64 -5.90
C VAL A 20 -7.72 -7.61 -5.79
N LEU A 21 -7.06 -6.77 -6.59
CA LEU A 21 -5.60 -6.63 -6.58
C LEU A 21 -5.12 -6.02 -5.26
N ILE A 22 -5.81 -5.00 -4.78
CA ILE A 22 -5.55 -4.38 -3.47
C ILE A 22 -5.72 -5.40 -2.34
N ASN A 23 -6.82 -6.16 -2.34
CA ASN A 23 -7.07 -7.18 -1.32
C ASN A 23 -6.01 -8.29 -1.34
N ASN A 24 -5.54 -8.70 -2.51
CA ASN A 24 -4.46 -9.67 -2.63
C ASN A 24 -3.13 -9.12 -2.09
N TRP A 25 -2.84 -7.84 -2.36
CA TRP A 25 -1.67 -7.17 -1.81
C TRP A 25 -1.75 -7.06 -0.29
N LEU A 26 -2.89 -6.66 0.28
CA LEU A 26 -3.10 -6.60 1.72
C LEU A 26 -2.93 -7.96 2.39
N LYS A 27 -3.47 -9.03 1.80
CA LYS A 27 -3.29 -10.41 2.30
C LYS A 27 -1.83 -10.82 2.29
N LYS A 28 -1.10 -10.54 1.21
CA LYS A 28 0.33 -10.88 1.08
C LYS A 28 1.20 -10.15 2.09
N ASN A 29 0.84 -8.91 2.46
CA ASN A 29 1.62 -8.07 3.37
C ASN A 29 1.07 -8.01 4.79
N ARG A 30 0.09 -8.87 5.14
CA ARG A 30 -0.60 -8.82 6.43
C ARG A 30 0.35 -8.90 7.62
N GLU A 31 1.40 -9.71 7.53
CA GLU A 31 2.39 -9.89 8.60
C GLU A 31 3.23 -8.63 8.86
N ALA A 32 3.42 -7.78 7.85
CA ALA A 32 4.15 -6.54 7.96
C ALA A 32 3.27 -5.35 8.39
N ILE A 33 1.94 -5.47 8.29
CA ILE A 33 0.99 -4.41 8.61
C ILE A 33 0.58 -4.50 10.08
N ILE A 34 0.81 -3.43 10.82
CA ILE A 34 0.39 -3.29 12.21
C ILE A 34 -0.93 -2.51 12.26
N GLY A 35 -1.91 -3.06 12.97
CA GLY A 35 -3.22 -2.45 13.15
C GLY A 35 -4.06 -2.45 11.88
N GLU A 36 -4.98 -1.51 11.78
CA GLU A 36 -5.92 -1.42 10.66
C GLU A 36 -5.42 -0.43 9.60
N PRO A 37 -5.16 -0.88 8.35
CA PRO A 37 -4.81 0.01 7.26
C PRO A 37 -6.01 0.89 6.87
N LYS A 38 -5.75 2.16 6.56
CA LYS A 38 -6.76 3.10 6.05
C LYS A 38 -6.62 3.24 4.55
N MET A 39 -7.72 3.10 3.83
CA MET A 39 -7.78 3.24 2.37
C MET A 39 -8.55 4.51 1.99
N GLU A 40 -7.97 5.30 1.11
CA GLU A 40 -8.58 6.48 0.49
C GLU A 40 -8.61 6.27 -1.03
N ILE A 41 -9.69 6.73 -1.68
CA ILE A 41 -9.87 6.60 -3.12
C ILE A 41 -9.98 8.00 -3.72
N ALA A 42 -9.15 8.29 -4.69
CA ALA A 42 -9.21 9.49 -5.51
C ALA A 42 -9.45 9.12 -6.98
N VAL A 43 -9.98 10.06 -7.76
CA VAL A 43 -10.17 9.89 -9.20
C VAL A 43 -9.58 11.10 -9.90
N ASP A 44 -8.67 10.89 -10.84
CA ASP A 44 -8.12 11.93 -11.71
C ASP A 44 -8.24 11.50 -13.16
N LYS A 45 -8.95 12.29 -13.98
CA LYS A 45 -9.09 12.07 -15.45
C LYS A 45 -9.43 10.63 -15.86
N GLY A 46 -10.29 9.96 -15.09
CA GLY A 46 -10.68 8.58 -15.37
C GLY A 46 -9.68 7.51 -14.88
N THR A 47 -8.64 7.88 -14.14
CA THR A 47 -7.79 6.97 -13.36
C THR A 47 -8.30 6.93 -11.94
N LYS A 48 -8.56 5.74 -11.41
CA LYS A 48 -8.82 5.51 -9.98
C LYS A 48 -7.48 5.34 -9.27
N ILE A 49 -7.26 6.13 -8.22
CA ILE A 49 -6.06 6.11 -7.39
C ILE A 49 -6.47 5.61 -6.01
N PHE A 50 -5.84 4.54 -5.54
CA PHE A 50 -6.07 3.99 -4.21
C PHE A 50 -4.83 4.23 -3.36
N LEU A 51 -5.01 4.95 -2.26
CA LEU A 51 -3.97 5.23 -1.29
C LEU A 51 -4.21 4.38 -0.05
N ILE A 52 -3.25 3.53 0.30
CA ILE A 52 -3.31 2.70 1.50
C ILE A 52 -2.26 3.19 2.48
N LYS A 53 -2.72 3.77 3.58
CA LYS A 53 -1.90 4.23 4.71
C LYS A 53 -1.89 3.14 5.78
N TYR A 54 -0.70 2.69 6.18
CA TYR A 54 -0.54 1.64 7.18
C TYR A 54 0.70 1.86 8.04
N LYS A 55 0.73 1.23 9.22
CA LYS A 55 1.93 1.16 10.07
C LYS A 55 2.68 -0.14 9.81
N THR A 56 4.00 -0.08 9.89
CA THR A 56 4.87 -1.27 9.83
C THR A 56 6.05 -1.13 10.79
N LEU A 57 6.68 -2.26 11.14
CA LEU A 57 7.94 -2.29 11.87
C LEU A 57 9.08 -2.29 10.86
N ILE A 58 9.98 -1.31 10.97
CA ILE A 58 11.27 -1.37 10.30
C ILE A 58 12.38 -1.52 11.32
N ASP A 59 13.37 -2.33 11.00
CA ASP A 59 14.66 -2.28 11.65
C ASP A 59 15.53 -1.25 10.92
N LEU A 60 15.93 -0.20 11.63
CA LEU A 60 16.81 0.84 11.07
C LEU A 60 18.28 0.42 11.08
N ASN A 61 18.61 -0.73 11.69
CA ASN A 61 19.96 -1.30 11.64
C ASN A 61 20.25 -2.05 10.33
N MET A 62 19.44 -1.83 9.29
CA MET A 62 19.75 -2.28 7.95
C MET A 62 20.93 -1.45 7.43
N ASP A 63 22.14 -2.00 7.57
CA ASP A 63 23.34 -1.51 6.91
C ASP A 63 23.00 -1.24 5.43
N LEU A 64 22.99 0.04 5.04
CA LEU A 64 22.88 0.47 3.65
C LEU A 64 24.25 0.26 2.97
N THR A 65 24.80 -0.94 3.03
CA THR A 65 25.89 -1.34 2.13
C THR A 65 25.27 -1.65 0.78
N VAL A 66 25.13 -0.60 -0.02
CA VAL A 66 24.92 -0.71 -1.45
C VAL A 66 26.22 -1.28 -2.03
N ASN A 67 26.23 -2.57 -2.37
CA ASN A 67 27.19 -3.14 -3.30
C ASN A 67 26.72 -2.91 -4.73
#